data_AF-A0A672FCJ1-F1
#
_entry.id   AF-A0A672FCJ1-F1
#
_cell.length_a   1.000
_cell.length_b   1.000
_cell.length_c   1.000
_cell.angle_alpha   90.00
_cell.angle_beta   90.00
_cell.angle_gamma   90.00
#
_symmetry.space_group_name_H-M   'P 1'
#
loop_
_entity.id
_entity.type
_entity.pdbx_description
1 polymer ?
#
loop_
_entity_poly.entity_id
_entity_poly.type
_entity_poly.pdbx_seq_one_letter_code
_entity_poly.pdbx_strand_id
1 'polypeptide(L)'
;KLHMLRVQAEEVPIDVLRQREAKWLEMLNHWDKWMAKKHKKVKDRCQKGIPPSLRGRAWLYLTGGKVKREQNQGKFQELDEQPGDPKWVDIIERDLHRQFPFHEMFAARGGHGQQDLFRVLKAYTLHRPEEGYCQAQAPVAAVLLMHMPAEDAFWALVQICEKYLPGYYSTGLEAIQLDGQILHALLRRVSLPAYRHLNKHKLDPIMYMTEWFMCAFSRSLPWASVLRIWDMFLCEGVKIIFRVGLVLLKCMLGSQEKLKACQGTYETMERLRAIPPQYVQEAFLVREVIELPVNEKEIEKEHYAQLRRWKETHGDLQCKSPPRMHGAKAIIAADPPRRQDLRQKPTIIVASPLARDGVNGREGEGGGGGGRAGVPAPADPDGSADGTALLRHIAESEESLSNGEEDTYL
;
A
#
# COMPACT_ATOMS: atom_id res chain seq x y z
N LYS A 1 -31.15 2.89 17.00
CA LYS A 1 -30.24 3.97 17.48
C LYS A 1 -28.80 3.63 17.04
N LEU A 2 -28.51 3.66 15.74
CA LEU A 2 -27.14 3.65 15.22
C LEU A 2 -26.71 5.10 15.03
N HIS A 3 -26.08 5.68 16.04
CA HIS A 3 -25.29 6.88 15.81
C HIS A 3 -23.99 6.42 15.18
N MET A 4 -23.94 6.46 13.84
CA MET A 4 -22.69 6.53 13.11
C MET A 4 -21.84 7.64 13.73
N LEU A 5 -20.75 7.26 14.39
CA LEU A 5 -19.61 8.13 14.57
C LEU A 5 -19.02 8.36 13.18
N ARG A 6 -19.64 9.24 12.39
CA ARG A 6 -18.97 9.95 11.32
C ARG A 6 -17.86 10.75 11.99
N VAL A 7 -16.68 10.15 12.07
CA VAL A 7 -15.44 10.92 12.20
C VAL A 7 -15.44 11.80 10.96
N GLN A 8 -15.81 13.07 11.13
CA GLN A 8 -15.68 14.07 10.08
C GLN A 8 -14.19 14.18 9.78
N ALA A 9 -13.71 13.42 8.80
CA ALA A 9 -12.47 13.77 8.13
C ALA A 9 -12.69 15.18 7.58
N GLU A 10 -11.81 16.14 7.90
CA GLU A 10 -11.86 17.46 7.28
C GLU A 10 -11.83 17.27 5.76
N GLU A 11 -12.97 17.44 5.10
CA GLU A 11 -13.07 17.28 3.66
C GLU A 11 -12.24 18.37 3.00
N VAL A 12 -11.13 17.97 2.39
CA VAL A 12 -10.27 18.88 1.64
C VAL A 12 -11.08 19.45 0.49
N PRO A 13 -11.19 20.79 0.34
CA PRO A 13 -11.96 21.39 -0.74
C PRO A 13 -11.55 20.85 -2.11
N ILE A 14 -12.54 20.59 -2.98
CA ILE A 14 -12.32 19.94 -4.29
C ILE A 14 -11.28 20.67 -5.12
N ASP A 15 -11.25 22.01 -5.10
CA ASP A 15 -10.26 22.80 -5.83
C ASP A 15 -8.84 22.59 -5.30
N VAL A 16 -8.69 22.46 -3.99
CA VAL A 16 -7.40 22.12 -3.37
C VAL A 16 -6.98 20.71 -3.76
N LEU A 17 -7.91 19.74 -3.82
CA LEU A 17 -7.64 18.38 -4.27
C LEU A 17 -7.17 18.37 -5.72
N ARG A 18 -7.87 19.04 -6.64
CA ARG A 18 -7.50 19.17 -8.06
C ARG A 18 -6.13 19.81 -8.25
N GLN A 19 -5.81 20.85 -7.47
CA GLN A 19 -4.48 21.45 -7.49
C GLN A 19 -3.38 20.48 -7.01
N ARG A 20 -3.67 19.65 -5.99
CA ARG A 20 -2.75 18.60 -5.53
C ARG A 20 -2.56 17.54 -6.62
N GLU A 21 -3.62 17.13 -7.30
CA GLU A 21 -3.58 16.18 -8.41
C GLU A 21 -2.72 16.68 -9.56
N ALA A 22 -2.94 17.90 -10.04
CA ALA A 22 -2.15 18.51 -11.11
C ALA A 22 -0.65 18.55 -10.76
N LYS A 23 -0.34 18.91 -9.50
CA LYS A 23 1.02 18.91 -8.97
C LYS A 23 1.63 17.49 -8.95
N TRP A 24 0.85 16.46 -8.61
CA TRP A 24 1.32 15.07 -8.61
C TRP A 24 1.54 14.51 -10.02
N LEU A 25 0.63 14.81 -10.95
CA LEU A 25 0.80 14.47 -12.37
C LEU A 25 2.08 15.07 -12.95
N GLU A 26 2.36 16.35 -12.66
CA GLU A 26 3.60 17.02 -13.08
C GLU A 26 4.86 16.31 -12.57
N MET A 27 4.83 15.80 -11.33
CA MET A 27 5.94 14.99 -10.78
C MET A 27 6.07 13.64 -11.48
N LEU A 28 4.95 12.91 -11.65
CA LEU A 28 4.95 11.58 -12.26
C LEU A 28 5.37 11.63 -13.75
N ASN A 29 5.11 12.74 -14.44
CA ASN A 29 5.58 12.99 -15.81
C ASN A 29 7.10 13.18 -15.92
N HIS A 30 7.76 13.57 -14.83
CA HIS A 30 9.19 13.87 -14.79
C HIS A 30 9.86 13.20 -13.58
N TRP A 31 9.47 11.95 -13.31
CA TRP A 31 9.74 11.27 -12.04
C TRP A 31 11.24 11.17 -11.72
N ASP A 32 12.05 10.79 -12.71
CA ASP A 32 13.51 10.73 -12.63
C ASP A 32 14.12 12.05 -12.13
N LYS A 33 13.73 13.17 -12.76
CA LYS A 33 14.21 14.51 -12.40
C LYS A 33 13.75 14.91 -11.01
N TRP A 34 12.51 14.61 -10.64
CA TRP A 34 11.96 14.93 -9.33
C TRP A 34 12.64 14.14 -8.21
N MET A 35 12.90 12.85 -8.42
CA MET A 35 13.58 12.01 -7.45
C MET A 35 15.07 12.36 -7.34
N ALA A 36 15.73 12.74 -8.43
CA ALA A 36 17.13 13.16 -8.39
C ALA A 36 17.32 14.54 -7.74
N LYS A 37 16.53 15.55 -8.15
CA LYS A 37 16.78 16.97 -7.80
C LYS A 37 15.82 17.56 -6.78
N LYS A 38 14.63 16.98 -6.59
CA LYS A 38 13.54 17.54 -5.78
C LYS A 38 12.94 16.54 -4.79
N HIS A 39 13.70 15.51 -4.39
CA HIS A 39 13.22 14.45 -3.49
C HIS A 39 12.61 14.99 -2.19
N LYS A 40 13.21 16.02 -1.59
CA LYS A 40 12.65 16.66 -0.37
C LYS A 40 11.21 17.13 -0.59
N LYS A 41 10.91 17.69 -1.76
CA LYS A 41 9.57 18.15 -2.10
C LYS A 41 8.59 17.00 -2.37
N VAL A 42 9.08 15.89 -2.94
CA VAL A 42 8.28 14.65 -3.08
C VAL A 42 7.90 14.14 -1.69
N LYS A 43 8.89 14.01 -0.80
CA LYS A 43 8.68 13.66 0.60
C LYS A 43 7.65 14.56 1.29
N ASP A 44 7.80 15.89 1.19
CA ASP A 44 6.84 16.84 1.79
C ASP A 44 5.42 16.63 1.27
N ARG A 45 5.26 16.21 0.00
CA ARG A 45 3.95 15.93 -0.60
C ARG A 45 3.38 14.60 -0.11
N CYS A 46 4.20 13.56 0.05
CA CYS A 46 3.80 12.31 0.69
C CYS A 46 3.33 12.52 2.14
N GLN A 47 4.04 13.37 2.89
CA GLN A 47 3.68 13.77 4.26
C GLN A 47 2.41 14.64 4.35
N LYS A 48 1.97 15.23 3.24
CA LYS A 48 0.70 15.99 3.16
C LYS A 48 -0.50 15.19 2.68
N GLY A 49 -0.29 14.04 2.02
CA GLY A 49 -1.36 13.27 1.39
C GLY A 49 -1.16 13.13 -0.11
N ILE A 50 -1.10 11.89 -0.57
CA ILE A 50 -1.27 11.60 -2.00
C ILE A 50 -2.78 11.65 -2.31
N PRO A 51 -3.22 12.37 -3.36
CA PRO A 51 -4.61 12.36 -3.79
C PRO A 51 -5.10 10.93 -4.07
N PRO A 52 -6.32 10.56 -3.64
CA PRO A 52 -6.83 9.19 -3.81
C PRO A 52 -6.76 8.68 -5.25
N SER A 53 -7.12 9.52 -6.22
CA SER A 53 -7.10 9.24 -7.66
C SER A 53 -5.72 8.89 -8.22
N LEU A 54 -4.65 9.33 -7.56
CA LEU A 54 -3.26 9.14 -8.02
C LEU A 54 -2.48 8.16 -7.14
N ARG A 55 -3.10 7.63 -6.07
CA ARG A 55 -2.41 6.81 -5.08
C ARG A 55 -1.80 5.55 -5.67
N GLY A 56 -2.58 4.74 -6.38
CA GLY A 56 -2.07 3.49 -6.97
C GLY A 56 -0.86 3.72 -7.86
N ARG A 57 -0.96 4.75 -8.71
CA ARG A 57 0.14 5.14 -9.60
C ARG A 57 1.35 5.69 -8.85
N ALA A 58 1.15 6.57 -7.87
CA ALA A 58 2.24 7.13 -7.09
C ALA A 58 2.96 6.04 -6.28
N TRP A 59 2.22 5.12 -5.66
CA TRP A 59 2.76 3.99 -4.92
C TRP A 59 3.58 3.07 -5.82
N LEU A 60 3.09 2.74 -7.01
CA LEU A 60 3.83 1.94 -7.99
C LEU A 60 5.16 2.59 -8.42
N TYR A 61 5.21 3.92 -8.49
CA TYR A 61 6.43 4.67 -8.77
C TYR A 61 7.37 4.74 -7.55
N LEU A 62 6.82 4.95 -6.36
CA LEU A 62 7.58 5.02 -5.10
C LEU A 62 8.25 3.68 -4.78
N THR A 63 7.56 2.57 -4.98
CA THR A 63 8.12 1.22 -4.77
C THR A 63 9.19 0.85 -5.77
N GLY A 64 9.28 1.53 -6.92
CA GLY A 64 10.05 1.06 -8.08
C GLY A 64 9.33 -0.03 -8.89
N GLY A 65 8.11 -0.43 -8.49
CA GLY A 65 7.33 -1.46 -9.17
C GLY A 65 7.04 -1.12 -10.63
N LYS A 66 6.87 0.17 -10.97
CA LYS A 66 6.70 0.61 -12.37
C LYS A 66 7.87 0.18 -13.25
N VAL A 67 9.10 0.37 -12.75
CA VAL A 67 10.33 0.06 -13.48
C VAL A 67 10.47 -1.45 -13.61
N LYS A 68 10.26 -2.17 -12.51
CA LYS A 68 10.31 -3.64 -12.47
C LYS A 68 9.31 -4.27 -13.45
N ARG A 69 8.08 -3.76 -13.49
CA ARG A 69 7.04 -4.20 -14.45
C ARG A 69 7.47 -4.02 -15.90
N GLU A 70 7.95 -2.83 -16.28
CA GLU A 70 8.35 -2.61 -17.69
C GLU A 70 9.57 -3.44 -18.11
N GLN A 71 10.44 -3.80 -17.17
CA GLN A 71 11.58 -4.68 -17.42
C GLN A 71 11.19 -6.16 -17.52
N ASN A 72 9.97 -6.53 -17.11
CA ASN A 72 9.48 -7.90 -17.02
C ASN A 72 8.08 -8.03 -17.63
N GLN A 73 7.84 -7.40 -18.79
CA GLN A 73 6.54 -7.43 -19.47
C GLN A 73 6.08 -8.87 -19.71
N GLY A 74 4.81 -9.16 -19.39
CA GLY A 74 4.20 -10.48 -19.54
C GLY A 74 4.53 -11.47 -18.42
N LYS A 75 5.49 -11.17 -17.53
CA LYS A 75 5.92 -12.12 -16.50
C LYS A 75 4.84 -12.42 -15.46
N PHE A 76 4.03 -11.43 -15.07
CA PHE A 76 2.92 -11.67 -14.15
C PHE A 76 1.90 -12.64 -14.75
N GLN A 77 1.53 -12.45 -16.02
CA GLN A 77 0.61 -13.35 -16.72
C GLN A 77 1.17 -14.76 -16.84
N GLU A 78 2.46 -14.90 -17.20
CA GLU A 78 3.15 -16.19 -17.24
C GLU A 78 3.10 -16.93 -15.90
N LEU A 79 3.26 -16.23 -14.77
CA LEU A 79 3.20 -16.81 -13.43
C LEU A 79 1.76 -17.12 -13.02
N ASP A 80 0.80 -16.29 -13.42
CA ASP A 80 -0.61 -16.46 -13.10
C ASP A 80 -1.22 -17.66 -13.84
N GLU A 81 -0.76 -17.98 -15.04
CA GLU A 81 -1.21 -19.16 -15.80
C GLU A 81 -0.66 -20.48 -15.21
N GLN A 82 0.39 -20.42 -14.37
CA GLN A 82 0.95 -21.60 -13.73
C GLN A 82 0.11 -22.07 -12.52
N PRO A 83 0.08 -23.38 -12.23
CA PRO A 83 -0.77 -23.95 -11.18
C PRO A 83 -0.38 -23.55 -9.75
N GLY A 84 0.85 -23.09 -9.50
CA GLY A 84 1.35 -22.84 -8.14
C GLY A 84 1.79 -24.12 -7.42
N ASP A 85 2.55 -23.97 -6.33
CA ASP A 85 2.80 -25.09 -5.41
C ASP A 85 1.52 -25.41 -4.61
N PRO A 86 1.01 -26.65 -4.62
CA PRO A 86 -0.21 -27.03 -3.91
C PRO A 86 -0.23 -26.63 -2.43
N LYS A 87 0.93 -26.68 -1.76
CA LYS A 87 1.06 -26.25 -0.36
C LYS A 87 0.69 -24.79 -0.20
N TRP A 88 1.25 -23.91 -1.05
CA TRP A 88 1.02 -22.48 -0.94
C TRP A 88 -0.38 -22.09 -1.40
N VAL A 89 -0.88 -22.74 -2.46
CA VAL A 89 -2.25 -22.56 -2.95
C VAL A 89 -3.28 -22.81 -1.83
N ASP A 90 -3.21 -23.96 -1.16
CA ASP A 90 -4.11 -24.29 -0.04
C ASP A 90 -4.02 -23.28 1.12
N ILE A 91 -2.81 -22.85 1.48
CA ILE A 91 -2.65 -21.85 2.55
C ILE A 91 -3.24 -20.50 2.13
N ILE A 92 -3.02 -20.05 0.89
CA ILE A 92 -3.54 -18.78 0.38
C ILE A 92 -5.07 -18.81 0.35
N GLU A 93 -5.69 -19.85 -0.23
CA GLU A 93 -7.15 -19.97 -0.34
C GLU A 93 -7.86 -19.88 1.02
N ARG A 94 -7.29 -20.55 2.03
CA ARG A 94 -7.79 -20.48 3.41
C ARG A 94 -7.59 -19.11 4.05
N ASP A 95 -6.71 -18.27 3.54
CA ASP A 95 -6.43 -16.96 4.12
C ASP A 95 -7.24 -15.82 3.49
N LEU A 96 -7.68 -15.98 2.23
CA LEU A 96 -8.39 -14.95 1.46
C LEU A 96 -9.60 -14.37 2.20
N HIS A 97 -10.44 -15.22 2.79
CA HIS A 97 -11.70 -14.80 3.41
C HIS A 97 -11.50 -13.95 4.68
N ARG A 98 -10.31 -13.95 5.28
CA ARG A 98 -9.99 -13.13 6.46
C ARG A 98 -9.42 -11.76 6.10
N GLN A 99 -9.16 -11.49 4.82
CA GLN A 99 -8.52 -10.26 4.37
C GLN A 99 -9.56 -9.20 4.06
N PHE A 100 -9.72 -8.24 4.98
CA PHE A 100 -10.69 -7.16 4.87
C PHE A 100 -12.12 -7.66 4.54
N PRO A 101 -12.69 -8.59 5.35
CA PRO A 101 -13.93 -9.30 5.01
C PRO A 101 -15.17 -8.40 4.85
N PHE A 102 -15.11 -7.18 5.41
CA PHE A 102 -16.18 -6.19 5.32
C PHE A 102 -15.96 -5.16 4.21
N HIS A 103 -14.85 -5.23 3.48
CA HIS A 103 -14.57 -4.33 2.37
C HIS A 103 -15.25 -4.85 1.10
N GLU A 104 -15.97 -3.98 0.38
CA GLU A 104 -16.78 -4.33 -0.79
C GLU A 104 -16.03 -5.19 -1.82
N MET A 105 -14.76 -4.85 -2.09
CA MET A 105 -13.90 -5.61 -3.00
C MET A 105 -13.66 -7.08 -2.58
N PHE A 106 -13.62 -7.38 -1.28
CA PHE A 106 -13.23 -8.69 -0.74
C PHE A 106 -14.36 -9.44 -0.02
N ALA A 107 -15.51 -8.80 0.20
CA ALA A 107 -16.63 -9.34 0.95
C ALA A 107 -17.28 -10.56 0.28
N ALA A 108 -17.36 -10.56 -1.06
CA ALA A 108 -17.92 -11.68 -1.80
C ALA A 108 -16.93 -12.86 -1.85
N ARG A 109 -17.31 -13.99 -1.26
CA ARG A 109 -16.51 -15.22 -1.30
C ARG A 109 -16.35 -15.69 -2.75
N GLY A 110 -15.11 -15.85 -3.19
CA GLY A 110 -14.80 -16.19 -4.58
C GLY A 110 -15.12 -15.06 -5.59
N GLY A 111 -15.41 -13.85 -5.12
CA GLY A 111 -15.59 -12.67 -5.99
C GLY A 111 -14.27 -12.19 -6.59
N HIS A 112 -14.36 -11.24 -7.54
CA HIS A 112 -13.20 -10.76 -8.31
C HIS A 112 -12.03 -10.27 -7.44
N GLY A 113 -12.28 -9.56 -6.33
CA GLY A 113 -11.20 -9.11 -5.46
C GLY A 113 -10.46 -10.25 -4.75
N GLN A 114 -11.17 -11.29 -4.30
CA GLN A 114 -10.51 -12.48 -3.72
C GLN A 114 -9.74 -13.26 -4.79
N GLN A 115 -10.26 -13.33 -6.02
CA GLN A 115 -9.56 -13.95 -7.14
C GLN A 115 -8.27 -13.18 -7.48
N ASP A 116 -8.32 -11.85 -7.60
CA ASP A 116 -7.13 -11.03 -7.85
C ASP A 116 -6.10 -11.12 -6.71
N LEU A 117 -6.57 -11.18 -5.46
CA LEU A 117 -5.70 -11.42 -4.30
C LEU A 117 -5.00 -12.78 -4.38
N PHE A 118 -5.73 -13.83 -4.73
CA PHE A 118 -5.18 -15.15 -4.97
C PHE A 118 -4.11 -15.13 -6.07
N ARG A 119 -4.43 -14.52 -7.23
CA ARG A 119 -3.53 -14.42 -8.39
C ARG A 119 -2.21 -13.73 -8.01
N VAL A 120 -2.29 -12.59 -7.31
CA VAL A 120 -1.11 -11.84 -6.86
C VAL A 120 -0.24 -12.66 -5.90
N LEU A 121 -0.85 -13.28 -4.88
CA LEU A 121 -0.11 -14.04 -3.88
C LEU A 121 0.48 -15.33 -4.46
N LYS A 122 -0.27 -16.05 -5.31
CA LYS A 122 0.22 -17.24 -6.02
C LYS A 122 1.38 -16.88 -6.94
N ALA A 123 1.25 -15.82 -7.74
CA ALA A 123 2.34 -15.35 -8.60
C ALA A 123 3.58 -14.97 -7.77
N TYR A 124 3.40 -14.38 -6.58
CA TYR A 124 4.52 -14.08 -5.68
C TYR A 124 5.27 -15.35 -5.25
N THR A 125 4.57 -16.41 -4.85
CA THR A 125 5.26 -17.66 -4.41
C THR A 125 6.00 -18.34 -5.54
N LEU A 126 5.52 -18.23 -6.77
CA LEU A 126 6.23 -18.71 -7.96
C LEU A 126 7.42 -17.83 -8.32
N HIS A 127 7.34 -16.51 -8.07
CA HIS A 127 8.45 -15.59 -8.26
C HIS A 127 9.55 -15.77 -7.21
N ARG A 128 9.17 -16.07 -5.97
CA ARG A 128 10.04 -16.25 -4.79
C ARG A 128 9.77 -17.59 -4.10
N PRO A 129 10.09 -18.72 -4.74
CA PRO A 129 9.82 -20.05 -4.19
C PRO A 129 10.57 -20.33 -2.88
N GLU A 130 11.72 -19.68 -2.67
CA GLU A 130 12.52 -19.81 -1.45
C GLU A 130 11.89 -19.16 -0.22
N GLU A 131 11.07 -18.12 -0.41
CA GLU A 131 10.34 -17.45 0.67
C GLU A 131 8.92 -18.02 0.81
N GLY A 132 8.29 -18.36 -0.31
CA GLY A 132 6.95 -18.92 -0.35
C GLY A 132 5.88 -17.91 0.08
N TYR A 133 4.85 -18.38 0.79
CA TYR A 133 3.78 -17.54 1.30
C TYR A 133 3.81 -17.42 2.83
N CYS A 134 3.81 -16.18 3.30
CA CYS A 134 3.55 -15.81 4.67
C CYS A 134 2.21 -15.08 4.78
N GLN A 135 1.37 -15.45 5.75
CA GLN A 135 0.04 -14.88 5.96
C GLN A 135 0.03 -13.34 6.11
N ALA A 136 1.14 -12.76 6.57
CA ALA A 136 1.26 -11.31 6.68
C ALA A 136 1.36 -10.58 5.32
N GLN A 137 1.61 -11.30 4.22
CA GLN A 137 1.65 -10.72 2.87
C GLN A 137 0.26 -10.43 2.31
N ALA A 138 -0.74 -11.25 2.64
CA ALA A 138 -2.11 -11.07 2.19
C ALA A 138 -2.69 -9.66 2.47
N PRO A 139 -2.61 -9.11 3.69
CA PRO A 139 -3.15 -7.78 3.94
C PRO A 139 -2.34 -6.69 3.20
N VAL A 140 -1.04 -6.87 2.99
CA VAL A 140 -0.20 -5.95 2.18
C VAL A 140 -0.66 -5.98 0.73
N ALA A 141 -0.87 -7.16 0.15
CA ALA A 141 -1.35 -7.34 -1.22
C ALA A 141 -2.78 -6.79 -1.40
N ALA A 142 -3.67 -7.01 -0.43
CA ALA A 142 -5.04 -6.50 -0.46
C ALA A 142 -5.06 -4.96 -0.47
N VAL A 143 -4.25 -4.30 0.37
CA VAL A 143 -4.11 -2.83 0.36
C VAL A 143 -3.64 -2.30 -0.99
N LEU A 144 -2.73 -3.01 -1.66
CA LEU A 144 -2.29 -2.64 -3.00
C LEU A 144 -3.44 -2.80 -4.02
N LEU A 145 -4.15 -3.93 -4.01
CA LEU A 145 -5.27 -4.21 -4.92
C LEU A 145 -6.43 -3.22 -4.81
N MET A 146 -6.66 -2.64 -3.62
CA MET A 146 -7.62 -1.55 -3.43
C MET A 146 -7.27 -0.29 -4.23
N HIS A 147 -6.04 -0.15 -4.73
CA HIS A 147 -5.54 1.05 -5.40
C HIS A 147 -4.97 0.82 -6.80
N MET A 148 -4.64 -0.41 -7.18
CA MET A 148 -4.03 -0.71 -8.48
C MET A 148 -4.43 -2.10 -9.00
N PRO A 149 -4.35 -2.33 -10.32
CA PRO A 149 -4.62 -3.64 -10.91
C PRO A 149 -3.68 -4.73 -10.40
N ALA A 150 -4.07 -6.00 -10.58
CA ALA A 150 -3.33 -7.16 -10.08
C ALA A 150 -1.84 -7.19 -10.48
N GLU A 151 -1.49 -6.92 -11.74
CA GLU A 151 -0.08 -6.90 -12.16
C GLU A 151 0.74 -5.81 -11.44
N ASP A 152 0.15 -4.63 -11.26
CA ASP A 152 0.81 -3.51 -10.55
C ASP A 152 0.96 -3.84 -9.06
N ALA A 153 -0.07 -4.44 -8.46
CA ALA A 153 -0.04 -4.88 -7.07
C ALA A 153 1.01 -5.97 -6.86
N PHE A 154 1.13 -6.92 -7.78
CA PHE A 154 2.18 -7.94 -7.77
C PHE A 154 3.58 -7.31 -7.77
N TRP A 155 3.88 -6.40 -8.70
CA TRP A 155 5.22 -5.78 -8.74
C TRP A 155 5.49 -4.86 -7.55
N ALA A 156 4.47 -4.16 -7.04
CA ALA A 156 4.60 -3.38 -5.82
C ALA A 156 4.86 -4.28 -4.60
N LEU A 157 4.18 -5.43 -4.49
CA LEU A 157 4.39 -6.41 -3.42
C LEU A 157 5.81 -6.98 -3.48
N VAL A 158 6.27 -7.40 -4.66
CA VAL A 158 7.66 -7.87 -4.88
C VAL A 158 8.66 -6.84 -4.38
N GLN A 159 8.49 -5.57 -4.76
CA GLN A 159 9.40 -4.51 -4.29
C GLN A 159 9.32 -4.29 -2.76
N ILE A 160 8.13 -4.32 -2.17
CA ILE A 160 7.96 -4.18 -0.72
C ILE A 160 8.69 -5.31 0.02
N CYS A 161 8.50 -6.57 -0.38
CA CYS A 161 9.13 -7.71 0.27
C CYS A 161 10.66 -7.71 0.07
N GLU A 162 11.14 -7.45 -1.15
CA GLU A 162 12.57 -7.57 -1.45
C GLU A 162 13.40 -6.36 -1.00
N LYS A 163 12.85 -5.16 -1.13
CA LYS A 163 13.62 -3.91 -0.96
C LYS A 163 13.29 -3.22 0.35
N TYR A 164 12.02 -3.18 0.76
CA TYR A 164 11.63 -2.44 1.97
C TYR A 164 11.73 -3.29 3.23
N LEU A 165 11.24 -4.53 3.15
CA LEU A 165 11.07 -5.45 4.27
C LEU A 165 11.81 -6.79 4.06
N PRO A 166 13.09 -6.78 3.61
CA PRO A 166 13.81 -8.02 3.33
C PRO A 166 13.91 -8.91 4.57
N GLY A 167 13.60 -10.19 4.38
CA GLY A 167 13.68 -11.22 5.43
C GLY A 167 12.50 -11.25 6.39
N TYR A 168 11.52 -10.34 6.25
CA TYR A 168 10.35 -10.31 7.14
C TYR A 168 9.47 -11.55 7.02
N TYR A 169 9.34 -12.11 5.81
CA TYR A 169 8.43 -13.22 5.53
C TYR A 169 9.15 -14.57 5.47
N SER A 170 10.45 -14.59 5.80
CA SER A 170 11.25 -15.80 5.89
C SER A 170 10.92 -16.63 7.13
N THR A 171 11.22 -17.92 7.08
CA THR A 171 11.06 -18.82 8.23
C THR A 171 11.86 -18.35 9.44
N GLY A 172 11.31 -18.50 10.64
CA GLY A 172 11.99 -18.12 11.89
C GLY A 172 11.88 -16.64 12.26
N LEU A 173 11.41 -15.77 11.36
CA LEU A 173 11.14 -14.35 11.63
C LEU A 173 12.35 -13.58 12.22
N GLU A 174 13.58 -13.98 11.87
CA GLU A 174 14.79 -13.39 12.45
C GLU A 174 14.89 -11.88 12.19
N ALA A 175 14.50 -11.43 10.99
CA ALA A 175 14.48 -10.01 10.65
C ALA A 175 13.50 -9.21 11.52
N ILE A 176 12.35 -9.79 11.88
CA ILE A 176 11.36 -9.19 12.78
C ILE A 176 11.87 -9.17 14.22
N GLN A 177 12.48 -10.26 14.68
CA GLN A 177 13.10 -10.32 16.01
C GLN A 177 14.17 -9.24 16.17
N LEU A 178 15.06 -9.12 15.17
CA LEU A 178 16.10 -8.09 15.14
C LEU A 178 15.49 -6.69 15.15
N ASP A 179 14.48 -6.43 14.32
CA ASP A 179 13.79 -5.15 14.31
C ASP A 179 13.04 -4.85 15.61
N GLY A 180 12.60 -5.89 16.33
CA GLY A 180 12.07 -5.74 17.68
C GLY A 180 13.11 -5.27 18.68
N GLN A 181 14.32 -5.79 18.61
CA GLN A 181 15.43 -5.31 19.44
C GLN A 181 15.79 -3.85 19.11
N ILE A 182 15.77 -3.49 17.81
CA ILE A 182 15.97 -2.10 17.36
C ILE A 182 14.85 -1.20 17.94
N LEU A 183 13.59 -1.59 17.79
CA LEU A 183 12.44 -0.83 18.29
C LEU A 183 12.55 -0.62 19.81
N HIS A 184 12.88 -1.67 20.54
CA HIS A 184 13.06 -1.64 21.99
C HIS A 184 14.21 -0.72 22.43
N ALA A 185 15.34 -0.76 21.73
CA ALA A 185 16.48 0.11 21.99
C ALA A 185 16.15 1.59 21.73
N LEU A 186 15.45 1.89 20.63
CA LEU A 186 15.00 3.24 20.30
C LEU A 186 13.94 3.75 21.31
N LEU A 187 13.08 2.86 21.82
CA LEU A 187 12.06 3.20 22.82
C LEU A 187 12.69 3.80 24.09
N ARG A 188 13.87 3.33 24.50
CA ARG A 188 14.58 3.89 25.66
C ARG A 188 14.80 5.40 25.55
N ARG A 189 15.06 5.91 24.33
CA ARG A 189 15.29 7.33 24.07
C ARG A 189 13.99 8.10 23.88
N VAL A 190 12.97 7.47 23.29
CA VAL A 190 11.67 8.10 23.01
C VAL A 190 10.77 8.17 24.25
N SER A 191 10.76 7.11 25.06
CA SER A 191 9.91 6.98 26.23
C SER A 191 10.55 6.03 27.24
N LEU A 192 11.36 6.60 28.15
CA LEU A 192 11.98 5.86 29.23
C LEU A 192 10.97 5.16 30.16
N PRO A 193 9.79 5.75 30.49
CA PRO A 193 8.77 5.05 31.27
C PRO A 193 8.27 3.78 30.59
N ALA A 194 7.94 3.84 29.30
CA ALA A 194 7.46 2.69 28.54
C ALA A 194 8.54 1.60 28.45
N TYR A 195 9.79 1.97 28.16
CA TYR A 195 10.93 1.05 28.12
C TYR A 195 11.11 0.30 29.44
N ARG A 196 11.12 1.03 30.57
CA ARG A 196 11.27 0.43 31.90
C ARG A 196 10.11 -0.51 32.24
N HIS A 197 8.89 -0.13 31.86
CA HIS A 197 7.69 -0.94 32.08
C HIS A 197 7.76 -2.28 31.34
N LEU A 198 8.07 -2.25 30.03
CA LEU A 198 8.20 -3.48 29.24
C LEU A 198 9.30 -4.39 29.78
N ASN A 199 10.43 -3.83 30.23
CA ASN A 199 11.51 -4.60 30.86
C ASN A 199 11.12 -5.23 32.19
N LYS A 200 10.43 -4.47 33.04
CA LYS A 200 9.94 -4.97 34.33
C LYS A 200 9.04 -6.20 34.14
N HIS A 201 8.21 -6.18 33.11
CA HIS A 201 7.27 -7.26 32.81
C HIS A 201 7.80 -8.29 31.80
N LYS A 202 9.08 -8.19 31.40
CA LYS A 202 9.76 -9.08 30.44
C LYS A 202 8.97 -9.27 29.14
N LEU A 203 8.38 -8.18 28.65
CA LEU A 203 7.60 -8.18 27.41
C LEU A 203 8.51 -8.02 26.20
N ASP A 204 8.76 -9.14 25.54
CA ASP A 204 9.54 -9.15 24.30
C ASP A 204 8.75 -8.45 23.17
N PRO A 205 9.39 -7.53 22.40
CA PRO A 205 8.80 -6.91 21.22
C PRO A 205 8.02 -7.85 20.30
N ILE A 206 8.51 -9.07 20.04
CA ILE A 206 7.86 -10.01 19.13
C ILE A 206 6.42 -10.36 19.56
N MET A 207 6.10 -10.24 20.85
CA MET A 207 4.77 -10.56 21.38
C MET A 207 3.67 -9.58 20.91
N TYR A 208 4.03 -8.34 20.57
CA TYR A 208 3.05 -7.29 20.23
C TYR A 208 3.29 -6.63 18.87
N MET A 209 4.53 -6.57 18.38
CA MET A 209 4.83 -5.79 17.17
C MET A 209 4.76 -6.59 15.86
N THR A 210 4.72 -7.92 15.93
CA THR A 210 4.86 -8.79 14.76
C THR A 210 3.85 -8.44 13.68
N GLU A 211 2.58 -8.32 14.04
CA GLU A 211 1.53 -7.89 13.12
C GLU A 211 1.76 -6.47 12.59
N TRP A 212 2.10 -5.53 13.49
CA TRP A 212 2.32 -4.12 13.14
C TRP A 212 3.37 -3.96 12.04
N PHE A 213 4.47 -4.69 12.15
CA PHE A 213 5.61 -4.56 11.25
C PHE A 213 5.43 -5.40 10.00
N MET A 214 5.05 -6.68 10.15
CA MET A 214 4.90 -7.58 9.00
C MET A 214 3.74 -7.17 8.09
N CYS A 215 2.66 -6.61 8.64
CA CYS A 215 1.53 -6.13 7.84
C CYS A 215 1.63 -4.63 7.54
N ALA A 216 2.76 -3.95 7.87
CA ALA A 216 2.93 -2.51 7.73
C ALA A 216 1.71 -1.70 8.24
N PHE A 217 1.21 -2.08 9.42
CA PHE A 217 0.04 -1.52 10.11
C PHE A 217 -1.32 -1.60 9.39
N SER A 218 -1.40 -2.30 8.25
CA SER A 218 -2.64 -2.40 7.45
C SER A 218 -3.83 -3.01 8.19
N ARG A 219 -3.58 -3.86 9.20
CA ARG A 219 -4.62 -4.49 10.03
C ARG A 219 -4.87 -3.79 11.37
N SER A 220 -3.97 -2.90 11.79
CA SER A 220 -3.95 -2.37 13.16
C SER A 220 -4.35 -0.90 13.26
N LEU A 221 -4.51 -0.20 12.13
CA LEU A 221 -4.89 1.21 12.06
C LEU A 221 -6.20 1.41 11.29
N PRO A 222 -6.97 2.48 11.59
CA PRO A 222 -8.07 2.92 10.74
C PRO A 222 -7.60 3.21 9.32
N TRP A 223 -8.47 2.98 8.33
CA TRP A 223 -8.11 3.07 6.91
C TRP A 223 -7.44 4.39 6.51
N ALA A 224 -8.01 5.52 6.94
CA ALA A 224 -7.44 6.84 6.67
C ALA A 224 -5.98 6.95 7.14
N SER A 225 -5.68 6.44 8.34
CA SER A 225 -4.32 6.40 8.89
C SER A 225 -3.40 5.45 8.11
N VAL A 226 -3.88 4.26 7.73
CA VAL A 226 -3.12 3.31 6.89
C VAL A 226 -2.62 3.99 5.64
N LEU A 227 -3.51 4.69 4.91
CA LEU A 227 -3.17 5.40 3.67
C LEU A 227 -2.06 6.43 3.89
N ARG A 228 -2.14 7.21 4.97
CA ARG A 228 -1.14 8.25 5.26
C ARG A 228 0.20 7.66 5.66
N ILE A 229 0.19 6.59 6.46
CA ILE A 229 1.41 5.87 6.85
C ILE A 229 2.06 5.24 5.62
N TRP A 230 1.28 4.63 4.72
CA TRP A 230 1.78 4.03 3.49
C TRP A 230 2.37 5.06 2.52
N ASP A 231 1.71 6.21 2.33
CA ASP A 231 2.26 7.33 1.54
C ASP A 231 3.68 7.72 2.01
N MET A 232 3.88 7.79 3.33
CA MET A 232 5.19 8.12 3.93
C MET A 232 6.16 6.94 3.88
N PHE A 233 5.71 5.72 4.19
CA PHE A 233 6.52 4.51 4.22
C PHE A 233 7.13 4.20 2.85
N LEU A 234 6.35 4.25 1.77
CA LEU A 234 6.86 3.98 0.43
C LEU A 234 7.88 5.04 -0.03
N CYS A 235 7.75 6.28 0.45
CA CYS A 235 8.69 7.36 0.13
C CYS A 235 9.97 7.33 0.99
N GLU A 236 9.83 7.12 2.30
CA GLU A 236 10.90 7.31 3.29
C GLU A 236 11.43 6.01 3.91
N GLY A 237 10.87 4.86 3.52
CA GLY A 237 11.26 3.54 3.97
C GLY A 237 10.75 3.15 5.35
N VAL A 238 11.29 2.04 5.86
CA VAL A 238 10.89 1.39 7.12
C VAL A 238 10.98 2.29 8.36
N LYS A 239 11.74 3.40 8.29
CA LYS A 239 11.80 4.39 9.37
C LYS A 239 10.42 4.84 9.83
N ILE A 240 9.47 4.95 8.89
CA ILE A 240 8.09 5.35 9.22
C ILE A 240 7.41 4.27 10.07
N ILE A 241 7.60 2.99 9.77
CA ILE A 241 7.06 1.86 10.55
C ILE A 241 7.58 1.90 11.99
N PHE A 242 8.90 2.11 12.17
CA PHE A 242 9.49 2.31 13.50
C PHE A 242 8.91 3.52 14.23
N ARG A 243 8.78 4.67 13.56
CA ARG A 243 8.21 5.88 14.18
C ARG A 243 6.77 5.65 14.64
N VAL A 244 5.94 4.99 13.83
CA VAL A 244 4.56 4.63 14.21
C VAL A 244 4.58 3.75 15.45
N GLY A 245 5.35 2.66 15.47
CA GLY A 245 5.45 1.78 16.63
C GLY A 245 5.90 2.51 17.90
N LEU A 246 6.90 3.38 17.80
CA LEU A 246 7.41 4.19 18.92
C LEU A 246 6.38 5.21 19.43
N VAL A 247 5.66 5.89 18.53
CA VAL A 247 4.58 6.81 18.89
C VAL A 247 3.48 6.06 19.64
N LEU A 248 3.04 4.92 19.13
CA LEU A 248 1.99 4.11 19.76
C LEU A 248 2.41 3.63 21.16
N LEU A 249 3.64 3.11 21.31
CA LEU A 249 4.17 2.71 22.62
C LEU A 249 4.28 3.88 23.60
N LYS A 250 4.76 5.05 23.14
CA LYS A 250 4.80 6.27 23.95
C LYS A 250 3.39 6.72 24.35
N CYS A 251 2.44 6.66 23.43
CA CYS A 251 1.06 7.04 23.67
C CYS A 251 0.35 6.09 24.64
N MET A 252 0.67 4.80 24.63
CA MET A 252 0.02 3.83 25.51
C MET A 252 0.68 3.70 26.89
N LEU A 253 2.01 3.84 26.96
CA LEU A 253 2.81 3.49 28.16
C LEU A 253 3.75 4.62 28.64
N GLY A 254 3.72 5.80 28.01
CA GLY A 254 4.72 6.84 28.25
C GLY A 254 4.55 7.72 29.47
N SER A 255 3.52 7.51 30.29
CA SER A 255 3.25 8.31 31.50
C SER A 255 2.83 7.44 32.67
N GLN A 256 3.16 7.86 33.89
CA GLN A 256 2.83 7.10 35.11
C GLN A 256 1.33 6.83 35.26
N GLU A 257 0.47 7.78 34.88
CA GLU A 257 -0.98 7.60 34.88
C GLU A 257 -1.42 6.39 34.04
N LYS A 258 -0.91 6.30 32.80
CA LYS A 258 -1.19 5.19 31.89
C LYS A 258 -0.67 3.86 32.41
N LEU A 259 0.48 3.86 33.09
CA LEU A 259 1.08 2.67 33.69
C LEU A 259 0.28 2.13 34.88
N LYS A 260 -0.44 2.99 35.63
CA LYS A 260 -1.32 2.53 36.72
C LYS A 260 -2.43 1.60 36.22
N ALA A 261 -2.86 1.76 34.98
CA ALA A 261 -3.86 0.92 34.33
C ALA A 261 -3.26 -0.35 33.67
N CYS A 262 -1.94 -0.52 33.71
CA CYS A 262 -1.21 -1.65 33.11
C CYS A 262 -0.27 -2.25 34.16
N GLN A 263 -0.80 -2.82 35.25
CA GLN A 263 0.02 -3.24 36.39
C GLN A 263 0.81 -4.53 36.15
N GLY A 264 0.32 -5.39 35.24
CA GLY A 264 0.92 -6.68 34.91
C GLY A 264 1.12 -6.88 33.41
N THR A 265 1.62 -8.08 33.10
CA THR A 265 1.87 -8.53 31.72
C THR A 265 0.57 -8.60 30.92
N TYR A 266 -0.51 -9.10 31.52
CA TYR A 266 -1.79 -9.27 30.85
C TYR A 266 -2.43 -7.93 30.44
N GLU A 267 -2.59 -6.99 31.38
CA GLU A 267 -3.20 -5.69 31.11
C GLU A 267 -2.36 -4.86 30.12
N THR A 268 -1.04 -5.03 30.17
CA THR A 268 -0.14 -4.40 29.21
C THR A 268 -0.34 -5.00 27.81
N MET A 269 -0.43 -6.33 27.69
CA MET A 269 -0.66 -6.98 26.40
C MET A 269 -2.03 -6.68 25.81
N GLU A 270 -3.08 -6.62 26.63
CA GLU A 270 -4.41 -6.19 26.18
C GLU A 270 -4.37 -4.76 25.64
N ARG A 271 -3.70 -3.84 26.36
CA ARG A 271 -3.53 -2.46 25.89
C ARG A 271 -2.78 -2.38 24.57
N LEU A 272 -1.73 -3.18 24.40
CA LEU A 272 -0.94 -3.21 23.16
C LEU A 272 -1.71 -3.80 21.99
N ARG A 273 -2.58 -4.80 22.21
CA ARG A 273 -3.42 -5.38 21.15
C ARG A 273 -4.60 -4.48 20.79
N ALA A 274 -5.23 -3.84 21.77
CA ALA A 274 -6.38 -2.95 21.58
C ALA A 274 -5.96 -1.48 21.72
N ILE A 275 -5.32 -0.95 20.68
CA ILE A 275 -4.81 0.42 20.69
C ILE A 275 -6.00 1.41 20.78
N PRO A 276 -6.00 2.32 21.77
CA PRO A 276 -7.09 3.30 21.92
C PRO A 276 -7.30 4.16 20.65
N PRO A 277 -8.55 4.36 20.18
CA PRO A 277 -8.85 5.03 18.91
C PRO A 277 -8.21 6.42 18.77
N GLN A 278 -8.12 7.20 19.85
CA GLN A 278 -7.54 8.54 19.84
C GLN A 278 -6.08 8.58 19.40
N TYR A 279 -5.33 7.47 19.57
CA TYR A 279 -3.91 7.41 19.19
C TYR A 279 -3.70 6.95 17.75
N VAL A 280 -4.74 6.40 17.12
CA VAL A 280 -4.69 5.86 15.75
C VAL A 280 -5.46 6.72 14.76
N GLN A 281 -6.06 7.83 15.21
CA GLN A 281 -6.67 8.83 14.34
C GLN A 281 -5.63 9.50 13.45
N GLU A 282 -6.00 9.73 12.19
CA GLU A 282 -5.10 10.19 11.13
C GLU A 282 -4.33 11.46 11.52
N ALA A 283 -5.05 12.53 11.89
CA ALA A 283 -4.45 13.84 12.16
C ALA A 283 -3.44 13.78 13.32
N PHE A 284 -3.81 13.10 14.41
CA PHE A 284 -2.94 12.92 15.57
C PHE A 284 -1.71 12.08 15.21
N LEU A 285 -1.93 10.89 14.66
CA LEU A 285 -0.86 9.94 14.41
C LEU A 285 0.16 10.48 13.40
N VAL A 286 -0.30 11.09 12.30
CA VAL A 286 0.58 11.68 11.28
C VAL A 286 1.45 12.79 11.87
N ARG A 287 0.87 13.67 12.69
CA ARG A 287 1.63 14.75 13.35
C ARG A 287 2.74 14.18 14.23
N GLU A 288 2.39 13.28 15.16
CA GLU A 288 3.37 12.70 16.10
C GLU A 288 4.47 11.91 15.35
N VAL A 289 4.13 11.19 14.27
CA VAL A 289 5.10 10.43 13.46
C VAL A 289 6.08 11.35 12.74
N ILE A 290 5.61 12.48 12.19
CA ILE A 290 6.49 13.45 11.51
C ILE A 290 7.43 14.12 12.51
N GLU A 291 6.91 14.52 13.67
CA GLU A 291 7.65 15.23 14.72
C GLU A 291 8.64 14.34 15.49
N LEU A 292 8.46 13.01 15.49
CA LEU A 292 9.36 12.11 16.21
C LEU A 292 10.80 12.20 15.67
N PRO A 293 11.81 12.55 16.50
CA PRO A 293 13.18 12.80 16.03
C PRO A 293 14.00 11.51 15.91
N VAL A 294 13.43 10.48 15.28
CA VAL A 294 14.14 9.23 14.96
C VAL A 294 14.46 9.22 13.49
N ASN A 295 15.74 9.24 13.14
CA ASN A 295 16.19 9.26 11.75
C ASN A 295 16.70 7.89 11.26
N GLU A 296 16.94 7.80 9.96
CA GLU A 296 17.39 6.57 9.29
C GLU A 296 18.74 6.09 9.80
N LYS A 297 19.70 7.00 9.98
CA LYS A 297 21.05 6.68 10.48
C LYS A 297 21.01 6.08 11.88
N GLU A 298 20.08 6.52 12.72
CA GLU A 298 19.89 5.94 14.06
C GLU A 298 19.38 4.51 14.01
N ILE A 299 18.47 4.21 13.08
CA ILE A 299 17.96 2.85 12.85
C ILE A 299 19.07 1.96 12.28
N GLU A 300 19.84 2.43 11.29
CA GLU A 300 20.97 1.69 10.73
C GLU A 300 22.04 1.40 11.78
N LYS A 301 22.42 2.42 12.57
CA LYS A 301 23.40 2.26 13.65
C LYS A 301 22.95 1.20 14.66
N GLU A 302 21.68 1.24 15.04
CA GLU A 302 21.12 0.25 15.97
C GLU A 302 21.01 -1.13 15.32
N HIS A 303 20.66 -1.21 14.03
CA HIS A 303 20.65 -2.47 13.26
C HIS A 303 22.02 -3.15 13.30
N TYR A 304 23.11 -2.45 13.00
CA TYR A 304 24.46 -3.02 13.08
C TYR A 304 24.87 -3.39 14.52
N ALA A 305 24.39 -2.65 15.52
CA ALA A 305 24.66 -3.00 16.92
C ALA A 305 23.96 -4.30 17.32
N GLN A 306 22.69 -4.46 16.97
CA GLN A 306 21.91 -5.67 17.29
C GLN A 306 22.36 -6.87 16.46
N LEU A 307 22.72 -6.68 15.19
CA LEU A 307 23.23 -7.75 14.34
C LEU A 307 24.53 -8.36 14.88
N ARG A 308 25.42 -7.52 15.44
CA ARG A 308 26.63 -8.01 16.12
C ARG A 308 26.31 -8.86 17.36
N ARG A 309 25.38 -8.39 18.21
CA ARG A 309 24.94 -9.14 19.39
C ARG A 309 24.22 -10.44 19.01
N TRP A 310 23.44 -10.42 17.94
CA TRP A 310 22.80 -11.61 17.40
C TRP A 310 23.85 -12.64 16.99
N LYS A 311 24.88 -12.21 16.25
CA LYS A 311 25.96 -13.09 15.81
C LYS A 311 26.71 -13.74 16.97
N GLU A 312 26.92 -13.02 18.07
CA GLU A 312 27.55 -13.53 19.28
C GLU A 312 26.70 -14.57 20.02
N THR A 313 25.37 -14.48 19.94
CA THR A 313 24.44 -15.30 20.74
C THR A 313 23.83 -16.47 19.96
N HIS A 314 23.58 -16.30 18.66
CA HIS A 314 22.85 -17.24 17.81
C HIS A 314 23.65 -17.70 16.58
N GLY A 315 24.80 -17.07 16.30
CA GLY A 315 25.56 -17.28 15.06
C GLY A 315 25.04 -16.45 13.89
N ASP A 316 25.42 -16.83 12.67
CA ASP A 316 24.99 -16.12 11.46
C ASP A 316 23.47 -16.28 11.23
N LEU A 317 22.85 -15.23 10.69
CA LEU A 317 21.45 -15.27 10.28
C LEU A 317 21.23 -16.41 9.27
N GLN A 318 20.16 -17.16 9.46
CA GLN A 318 19.78 -18.24 8.56
C GLN A 318 19.34 -17.68 7.20
N CYS A 319 18.59 -16.57 7.22
CA CYS A 319 18.17 -15.88 6.01
C CYS A 319 19.19 -14.81 5.58
N LYS A 320 19.88 -15.04 4.46
CA LYS A 320 20.77 -14.07 3.81
C LYS A 320 19.98 -13.14 2.90
N SER A 321 19.18 -12.25 3.47
CA SER A 321 18.51 -11.21 2.67
C SER A 321 19.44 -10.04 2.35
N PRO A 322 19.27 -9.36 1.20
CA PRO A 322 19.97 -8.12 0.91
C PRO A 322 19.69 -7.03 1.97
N PRO A 323 20.57 -6.03 2.10
CA PRO A 323 20.29 -4.87 2.93
C PRO A 323 18.99 -4.18 2.50
N ARG A 324 18.20 -3.75 3.48
CA ARG A 324 16.97 -3.00 3.22
C ARG A 324 17.27 -1.63 2.62
N MET A 325 16.37 -1.19 1.75
CA MET A 325 16.39 0.12 1.12
C MET A 325 15.55 1.10 1.93
N HIS A 326 16.10 2.28 2.20
CA HIS A 326 15.44 3.30 2.99
C HIS A 326 14.54 4.24 2.15
N GLY A 327 13.64 3.64 1.39
CA GLY A 327 12.61 4.34 0.62
C GLY A 327 12.93 4.56 -0.85
N ALA A 328 12.02 5.26 -1.54
CA ALA A 328 12.00 5.39 -2.99
C ALA A 328 13.31 5.94 -3.59
N LYS A 329 13.99 6.88 -2.91
CA LYS A 329 15.27 7.43 -3.40
C LYS A 329 16.39 6.39 -3.40
N ALA A 330 16.46 5.55 -2.36
CA ALA A 330 17.47 4.50 -2.27
C ALA A 330 17.25 3.43 -3.35
N ILE A 331 15.99 3.07 -3.61
CA ILE A 331 15.62 2.11 -4.66
C ILE A 331 16.02 2.61 -6.04
N ILE A 332 15.67 3.86 -6.38
CA ILE A 332 16.04 4.45 -7.68
C ILE A 332 17.56 4.59 -7.83
N ALA A 333 18.29 4.82 -6.74
CA ALA A 333 19.75 4.88 -6.79
C ALA A 333 20.38 3.49 -7.00
N ALA A 334 19.81 2.45 -6.39
CA ALA A 334 20.26 1.07 -6.52
C ALA A 334 19.92 0.47 -7.89
N ASP A 335 18.72 0.75 -8.40
CA ASP A 335 18.21 0.26 -9.67
C ASP A 335 17.78 1.46 -10.57
N PRO A 336 18.73 2.18 -11.21
CA PRO A 336 18.42 3.36 -12.00
C PRO A 336 17.51 3.05 -13.21
N PRO A 337 16.36 3.74 -13.34
CA PRO A 337 15.44 3.48 -14.45
C PRO A 337 15.97 3.99 -15.77
N ARG A 338 15.71 3.26 -16.86
CA ARG A 338 15.86 3.81 -18.22
C ARG A 338 14.68 4.74 -18.51
N ARG A 339 14.89 5.71 -19.41
CA ARG A 339 13.83 6.65 -19.81
C ARG A 339 12.58 5.94 -20.36
N GLN A 340 12.74 4.79 -21.02
CA GLN A 340 11.63 3.97 -21.50
C GLN A 340 10.82 3.34 -20.37
N ASP A 341 11.46 2.93 -19.27
CA ASP A 341 10.79 2.25 -18.14
C ASP A 341 9.81 3.20 -17.42
N LEU A 342 10.11 4.52 -17.43
CA LEU A 342 9.26 5.55 -16.84
C LEU A 342 8.27 6.18 -17.82
N ARG A 343 8.33 5.81 -19.11
CA ARG A 343 7.42 6.34 -20.12
C ARG A 343 5.98 5.94 -19.78
N GLN A 344 5.10 6.91 -19.92
CA GLN A 344 3.68 6.71 -19.70
C GLN A 344 3.03 6.14 -20.96
N LYS A 345 2.20 5.12 -20.77
CA LYS A 345 1.42 4.46 -21.81
C LYS A 345 -0.04 4.46 -21.34
N PRO A 346 -0.73 5.62 -21.37
CA PRO A 346 -2.11 5.69 -20.92
C PRO A 346 -2.99 4.84 -21.83
N THR A 347 -3.76 3.92 -21.26
CA THR A 347 -4.76 3.11 -21.98
C THR A 347 -5.99 3.94 -22.34
N ILE A 348 -6.27 4.98 -21.55
CA ILE A 348 -7.39 5.91 -21.74
C ILE A 348 -6.82 7.33 -21.83
N ILE A 349 -7.10 8.02 -22.94
CA ILE A 349 -6.72 9.42 -23.15
C ILE A 349 -8.00 10.24 -23.18
N VAL A 350 -8.19 11.08 -22.15
CA VAL A 350 -9.32 12.01 -22.08
C VAL A 350 -8.82 13.39 -22.52
N ALA A 351 -9.47 13.98 -23.51
CA ALA A 351 -9.17 15.35 -23.94
C ALA A 351 -9.50 16.31 -22.78
N SER A 352 -8.55 17.17 -22.40
CA SER A 352 -8.80 18.17 -21.37
C SER A 352 -9.62 19.32 -21.95
N PRO A 353 -10.74 19.73 -21.33
CA PRO A 353 -11.50 20.92 -21.74
C PRO A 353 -10.70 22.23 -21.67
N LEU A 354 -9.54 22.21 -21.01
CA LEU A 354 -8.64 23.36 -20.85
C LEU A 354 -7.50 23.38 -21.87
N ALA A 355 -7.41 22.38 -22.75
CA ALA A 355 -6.50 22.41 -23.90
C ALA A 355 -7.09 23.36 -24.95
N ARG A 356 -7.01 24.67 -24.72
CA ARG A 356 -7.29 25.67 -25.75
C ARG A 356 -6.25 25.54 -26.86
N ASP A 357 -6.76 25.51 -28.09
CA ASP A 357 -6.03 25.41 -29.35
C ASP A 357 -4.80 26.32 -29.37
N GLY A 358 -3.63 25.70 -29.30
CA GLY A 358 -2.35 26.31 -29.64
C GLY A 358 -2.05 26.10 -31.12
N VAL A 359 -2.93 26.55 -32.01
CA VAL A 359 -2.61 26.72 -33.43
C VAL A 359 -3.17 28.07 -33.87
N ASN A 360 -2.45 29.14 -33.55
CA ASN A 360 -2.64 30.39 -34.27
C ASN A 360 -2.08 30.20 -35.67
N GLY A 361 -2.99 30.15 -36.64
CA GLY A 361 -2.69 30.24 -38.06
C GLY A 361 -1.88 31.49 -38.34
N ARG A 362 -0.76 31.31 -39.05
CA ARG A 362 -0.20 32.39 -39.87
C ARG A 362 -0.94 32.34 -41.19
N GLU A 363 -1.96 33.17 -41.33
CA GLU A 363 -2.45 33.60 -42.64
C GLU A 363 -1.33 34.38 -43.32
N GLY A 364 -0.85 33.84 -44.43
CA GLY A 364 -0.10 34.57 -45.45
C GLY A 364 -0.93 34.50 -46.72
N GLU A 365 -1.56 35.61 -47.06
CA GLU A 365 -2.26 35.82 -48.34
C GLU A 365 -1.31 35.61 -49.52
N GLY A 366 -1.81 34.96 -50.58
CA GLY A 366 -1.04 34.76 -51.81
C GLY A 366 -1.72 33.94 -52.89
N GLY A 367 -2.80 34.49 -53.49
CA GLY A 367 -3.13 34.41 -54.92
C GLY A 367 -3.25 33.06 -55.66
N GLY A 368 -4.47 32.79 -56.13
CA GLY A 368 -4.73 32.48 -57.55
C GLY A 368 -4.96 31.00 -57.96
N GLY A 369 -6.02 30.80 -58.75
CA GLY A 369 -6.12 29.69 -59.72
C GLY A 369 -7.23 28.68 -59.45
N GLY A 370 -8.32 28.74 -60.23
CA GLY A 370 -9.48 27.87 -60.12
C GLY A 370 -9.33 26.46 -60.71
N GLY A 371 -10.33 25.62 -60.46
CA GLY A 371 -10.50 24.31 -61.10
C GLY A 371 -11.65 23.52 -60.49
N ARG A 372 -12.76 23.39 -61.24
CA ARG A 372 -13.93 22.54 -60.94
C ARG A 372 -13.60 21.04 -61.03
N ALA A 373 -14.22 20.24 -60.15
CA ALA A 373 -14.79 18.89 -60.35
C ALA A 373 -15.07 18.32 -58.93
N GLY A 374 -16.12 17.60 -58.57
CA GLY A 374 -17.19 16.87 -59.24
C GLY A 374 -17.70 15.87 -58.18
N VAL A 375 -19.01 15.84 -57.91
CA VAL A 375 -19.66 14.88 -57.01
C VAL A 375 -19.66 13.50 -57.70
N PRO A 376 -19.64 12.35 -56.98
CA PRO A 376 -20.92 11.71 -56.64
C PRO A 376 -20.96 11.01 -55.26
N ALA A 377 -22.11 11.11 -54.59
CA ALA A 377 -22.62 10.07 -53.68
C ALA A 377 -23.13 8.88 -54.50
N PRO A 378 -23.07 7.65 -53.97
CA PRO A 378 -24.31 6.91 -53.60
C PRO A 378 -24.04 5.94 -52.41
N ALA A 379 -24.95 5.19 -51.80
CA ALA A 379 -26.41 5.09 -51.67
C ALA A 379 -26.64 4.06 -50.54
N ASP A 380 -27.74 4.18 -49.80
CA ASP A 380 -28.27 3.14 -48.91
C ASP A 380 -28.75 1.91 -49.70
N PRO A 381 -28.88 0.75 -49.03
CA PRO A 381 -30.17 0.08 -49.08
C PRO A 381 -30.70 -0.38 -47.71
N ASP A 382 -32.03 -0.26 -47.61
CA ASP A 382 -32.97 -0.73 -46.59
C ASP A 382 -32.82 -2.20 -46.14
N GLY A 383 -33.35 -2.50 -44.93
CA GLY A 383 -33.89 -3.84 -44.64
C GLY A 383 -33.98 -4.28 -43.18
N SER A 384 -34.95 -3.71 -42.44
CA SER A 384 -35.71 -4.25 -41.28
C SER A 384 -35.17 -5.42 -40.42
N ALA A 385 -35.14 -5.23 -39.09
CA ALA A 385 -35.67 -6.20 -38.12
C ALA A 385 -35.87 -5.57 -36.71
N ASP A 386 -37.00 -5.92 -36.10
CA ASP A 386 -37.60 -5.42 -34.86
C ASP A 386 -36.70 -5.33 -33.62
N GLY A 387 -36.81 -4.20 -32.92
CA GLY A 387 -36.36 -4.01 -31.55
C GLY A 387 -37.53 -4.04 -30.57
N THR A 388 -37.90 -5.23 -30.09
CA THR A 388 -38.92 -5.37 -29.02
C THR A 388 -38.72 -6.62 -28.13
N ALA A 389 -37.47 -6.97 -27.78
CA ALA A 389 -37.19 -8.18 -26.97
C ALA A 389 -36.28 -7.98 -25.73
N LEU A 390 -35.95 -6.75 -25.31
CA LEU A 390 -35.01 -6.53 -24.19
C LEU A 390 -35.57 -5.75 -22.98
N LEU A 391 -36.89 -5.75 -22.79
CA LEU A 391 -37.55 -5.08 -21.66
C LEU A 391 -38.65 -5.94 -21.00
N ARG A 392 -38.40 -7.25 -20.86
CA ARG A 392 -39.33 -8.17 -20.15
C ARG A 392 -38.70 -9.14 -19.13
N HIS A 393 -37.45 -8.95 -18.73
CA HIS A 393 -36.80 -9.86 -17.75
C HIS A 393 -36.34 -9.21 -16.44
N ILE A 394 -36.88 -8.04 -16.06
CA ILE A 394 -36.54 -7.37 -14.77
C ILE A 394 -37.81 -7.07 -13.94
N ALA A 395 -38.83 -7.89 -14.05
CA ALA A 395 -40.04 -7.73 -13.23
C ALA A 395 -40.71 -9.08 -12.97
N GLU A 396 -40.00 -9.99 -12.30
CA GLU A 396 -40.58 -11.21 -11.71
C GLU A 396 -39.51 -11.91 -10.85
N SER A 397 -39.25 -11.37 -9.65
CA SER A 397 -38.73 -12.15 -8.49
C SER A 397 -38.71 -11.28 -7.23
N GLU A 398 -39.87 -10.71 -6.86
CA GLU A 398 -40.17 -10.40 -5.47
C GLU A 398 -41.33 -11.30 -5.04
N GLU A 399 -41.21 -11.79 -3.81
CA GLU A 399 -42.16 -12.59 -3.02
C GLU A 399 -42.07 -14.12 -3.04
N SER A 400 -42.13 -14.65 -1.80
CA SER A 400 -42.19 -16.04 -1.33
C SER A 400 -40.82 -16.74 -1.11
N LEU A 401 -40.43 -17.23 0.08
CA LEU A 401 -41.08 -17.38 1.38
C LEU A 401 -40.03 -17.40 2.51
N SER A 402 -40.42 -16.79 3.63
CA SER A 402 -40.05 -17.13 5.00
C SER A 402 -39.83 -18.64 5.22
N ASN A 403 -38.70 -19.00 5.82
CA ASN A 403 -38.69 -19.84 7.02
C ASN A 403 -37.35 -19.66 7.75
N GLY A 404 -37.44 -19.39 9.05
CA GLY A 404 -36.30 -19.23 9.93
C GLY A 404 -35.71 -20.56 10.34
N GLU A 405 -34.42 -20.52 10.68
CA GLU A 405 -33.84 -21.34 11.72
C GLU A 405 -32.65 -20.57 12.31
N GLU A 406 -32.66 -20.48 13.63
CA GLU A 406 -31.64 -19.93 14.49
C GLU A 406 -30.33 -20.70 14.32
N ASP A 407 -29.18 -20.03 14.33
CA ASP A 407 -27.97 -20.61 14.93
C ASP A 407 -26.91 -19.55 15.24
N THR A 408 -27.00 -19.08 16.49
CA THR A 408 -25.94 -19.11 17.51
C THR A 408 -24.52 -19.51 17.06
N TYR A 409 -23.53 -18.63 17.31
CA TYR A 409 -22.30 -18.86 18.12
C TYR A 409 -21.08 -18.04 17.66
N LEU A 410 -20.58 -17.26 18.64
CA LEU A 410 -19.20 -16.89 19.00
C LEU A 410 -18.27 -16.21 17.96
#